data_AF-A0A9P8F5Y3-F1
#
_entry.id   AF-A0A9P8F5Y3-F1
#
_cell.length_a   1.000
_cell.length_b   1.000
_cell.length_c   1.000
_cell.angle_alpha   90.00
_cell.angle_beta   90.00
_cell.angle_gamma   90.00
#
_symmetry.space_group_name_H-M   'P 1'
#
loop_
_entity.id
_entity.type
_entity.pdbx_description
1 polymer ?
#
loop_
_entity_poly.entity_id
_entity_poly.type
_entity_poly.pdbx_seq_one_letter_code
_entity_poly.pdbx_strand_id
1 'polypeptide(L)'
;NQSILVGMTALWATEKCYLEAWKYALSFKNEVPEDRKSHVLHTTLIPNWTCDEFEEFVVSIGELLDELAEDIDEGSKEWVKCEQVWDQVLWAEENFWPKVAQE
;
A
#
# COMPACT_ATOMS: atom_id res chain seq x y z
N ASN A 1 -5.82 -14.35 -19.82
CA ASN A 1 -4.50 -14.13 -19.19
C ASN A 1 -4.31 -12.66 -18.93
N GLN A 2 -4.17 -12.28 -17.67
CA GLN A 2 -3.58 -10.99 -17.32
C GLN A 2 -2.06 -11.08 -17.47
N SER A 3 -1.43 -9.95 -17.79
CA SER A 3 0.03 -9.85 -17.86
C SER A 3 0.63 -9.91 -16.46
N ILE A 4 1.88 -10.36 -16.37
CA ILE A 4 2.69 -10.28 -15.14
C ILE A 4 2.79 -8.82 -14.68
N LEU A 5 2.98 -7.86 -15.60
CA LEU A 5 3.08 -6.44 -15.24
C LEU A 5 1.83 -5.94 -14.51
N VAL A 6 0.66 -6.30 -15.02
CA VAL A 6 -0.64 -5.93 -14.42
C VAL A 6 -0.80 -6.58 -13.03
N GLY A 7 -0.38 -7.83 -12.87
CA GLY A 7 -0.41 -8.52 -11.57
C GLY A 7 0.58 -7.92 -10.56
N MET A 8 1.78 -7.56 -11.02
CA MET A 8 2.79 -6.89 -10.22
C MET A 8 2.35 -5.48 -9.81
N THR A 9 1.65 -4.77 -10.70
CA THR A 9 1.02 -3.48 -10.37
C THR A 9 0.03 -3.64 -9.23
N ALA A 10 -0.83 -4.67 -9.27
CA ALA A 10 -1.77 -4.94 -8.18
C ALA A 10 -1.06 -5.21 -6.85
N LEU A 11 -0.05 -6.06 -6.85
CA LEU A 11 0.74 -6.41 -5.66
C LEU A 11 1.42 -5.16 -5.08
N TRP A 12 2.18 -4.43 -5.90
CA TRP A 12 2.85 -3.22 -5.46
C TRP A 12 1.86 -2.20 -4.89
N ALA A 13 0.75 -1.98 -5.59
CA ALA A 13 -0.25 -1.01 -5.19
C ALA A 13 -0.85 -1.32 -3.81
N THR A 14 -1.21 -2.58 -3.55
CA THR A 14 -1.77 -2.98 -2.25
C THR A 14 -0.77 -2.80 -1.12
N GLU A 15 0.47 -3.24 -1.32
CA GLU A 15 1.49 -3.15 -0.26
C GLU A 15 1.91 -1.68 -0.02
N LYS A 16 1.97 -0.87 -1.07
CA LYS A 16 2.23 0.57 -0.96
C LYS A 16 1.13 1.28 -0.19
N CYS A 17 -0.14 0.98 -0.46
CA CYS A 17 -1.26 1.54 0.29
C CYS A 17 -1.20 1.17 1.78
N TYR A 18 -0.90 -0.09 2.10
CA TYR A 18 -0.71 -0.53 3.48
C TYR A 18 0.43 0.21 4.17
N LEU A 19 1.61 0.26 3.56
CA LEU A 19 2.78 0.95 4.13
C LEU A 19 2.47 2.41 4.44
N GLU A 20 1.87 3.14 3.51
CA GLU A 20 1.53 4.57 3.69
C GLU A 20 0.46 4.75 4.77
N ALA A 21 -0.60 3.93 4.78
CA ALA A 21 -1.66 4.01 5.78
C ALA A 21 -1.13 3.76 7.20
N TRP A 22 -0.27 2.75 7.37
CA TRP A 22 0.30 2.41 8.67
C TRP A 22 1.37 3.41 9.11
N LYS A 23 2.17 3.97 8.19
CA LYS A 23 3.07 5.09 8.48
C LYS A 23 2.31 6.33 8.92
N TYR A 24 1.19 6.63 8.28
CA TYR A 24 0.31 7.70 8.72
C TYR A 24 -0.22 7.43 10.15
N ALA A 25 -0.71 6.23 10.43
CA ALA A 25 -1.16 5.85 11.78
C ALA A 25 -0.03 5.96 12.83
N LEU A 26 1.20 5.56 12.49
CA LEU A 26 2.38 5.69 13.35
C LEU A 26 2.69 7.15 13.70
N SER A 27 2.39 8.11 12.82
CA SER A 27 2.64 9.53 13.08
C SER A 27 1.86 10.06 14.31
N PHE A 28 0.72 9.45 14.63
CA PHE A 28 -0.11 9.77 15.80
C PHE A 28 0.32 9.06 17.09
N LYS A 29 1.41 8.28 17.09
CA LYS A 29 1.79 7.44 18.26
C LYS A 29 1.88 8.21 19.59
N ASN A 30 2.19 9.50 19.54
CA ASN A 30 2.33 10.35 20.72
C ASN A 30 0.99 10.90 21.22
N GLU A 31 -0.05 10.89 20.39
CA GLU A 31 -1.42 11.34 20.70
C GLU A 31 -2.28 10.21 21.28
N VAL A 32 -1.79 8.97 21.18
CA VAL A 32 -2.47 7.77 21.69
C VAL A 32 -2.47 7.78 23.23
N PRO A 33 -3.66 7.75 23.88
CA PRO A 33 -3.77 7.62 25.33
C PRO A 33 -3.05 6.38 25.86
N GLU A 34 -2.45 6.48 27.05
CA GLU A 34 -1.61 5.41 27.63
C GLU A 34 -2.38 4.09 27.79
N ASP A 35 -3.66 4.16 28.15
CA ASP A 35 -4.56 3.01 28.27
C ASP A 35 -4.81 2.27 26.94
N ARG A 36 -4.55 2.93 25.80
CA ARG A 36 -4.70 2.35 24.46
C ARG A 36 -3.38 1.88 23.85
N LYS A 37 -2.22 2.24 24.41
CA LYS A 37 -0.90 1.84 23.85
C LYS A 37 -0.64 0.33 23.89
N SER A 38 -1.32 -0.39 24.78
CA SER A 38 -1.25 -1.85 24.87
C SER A 38 -2.13 -2.56 23.82
N HIS A 39 -2.92 -1.82 23.04
CA HIS A 39 -3.78 -2.39 22.02
C HIS A 39 -2.95 -2.97 20.86
N VAL A 40 -3.45 -4.06 20.26
CA VAL A 40 -2.75 -4.82 19.19
C VAL A 40 -2.32 -3.95 18.00
N LEU A 41 -3.07 -2.87 17.74
CA LEU A 41 -2.73 -1.86 16.74
C LEU A 41 -1.32 -1.28 16.97
N HIS A 42 -1.01 -0.91 18.20
CA HIS A 42 0.25 -0.24 18.55
C HIS A 42 1.38 -1.22 18.87
N THR A 43 1.04 -2.42 19.38
CA THR A 43 2.06 -3.39 19.82
C THR A 43 2.51 -4.33 18.70
N THR A 44 1.70 -4.50 17.65
CA THR A 44 1.93 -5.54 16.64
C THR A 44 1.70 -5.02 15.23
N LEU A 45 0.53 -4.47 14.95
CA LEU A 45 0.15 -4.13 13.57
C LEU A 45 0.96 -2.97 13.00
N ILE A 46 0.98 -1.82 13.68
CA ILE A 46 1.78 -0.67 13.26
C ILE A 46 3.26 -1.07 13.13
N PRO A 47 3.93 -1.67 14.15
CA PRO A 47 5.33 -2.08 14.01
C PRO A 47 5.60 -3.04 12.86
N ASN A 48 4.67 -3.96 12.57
CA ASN A 48 4.84 -4.95 11.49
C ASN A 48 4.79 -4.31 10.11
N TRP A 49 3.86 -3.38 9.87
CA TRP A 49 3.67 -2.76 8.55
C TRP A 49 4.43 -1.45 8.37
N THR A 50 5.19 -1.02 9.37
CA THR A 50 6.10 0.13 9.27
C THR A 50 7.55 -0.24 9.60
N CYS A 51 7.89 -1.52 9.70
CA CYS A 51 9.28 -1.93 9.91
C CYS A 51 10.09 -1.73 8.62
N ASP A 52 11.40 -1.57 8.79
CA ASP A 52 12.34 -1.38 7.69
C ASP A 52 12.27 -2.56 6.69
N GLU A 53 12.11 -3.79 7.17
CA GLU A 53 11.98 -4.98 6.31
C GLU A 53 10.77 -4.91 5.38
N PHE A 54 9.61 -4.48 5.89
CA PHE A 54 8.40 -4.35 5.08
C PHE A 54 8.53 -3.17 4.12
N GLU A 55 9.14 -2.05 4.55
CA GLU A 55 9.41 -0.91 3.67
C GLU A 55 10.35 -1.29 2.51
N GLU A 56 11.46 -1.97 2.81
CA GLU A 56 12.40 -2.48 1.80
C GLU A 56 11.69 -3.42 0.82
N PHE A 57 10.83 -4.31 1.31
CA PHE A 57 10.02 -5.18 0.46
C PHE A 57 9.14 -4.39 -0.53
N VAL A 58 8.42 -3.36 -0.06
CA VAL A 58 7.58 -2.52 -0.95
C VAL A 58 8.44 -1.76 -1.97
N VAL A 59 9.60 -1.24 -1.55
CA VAL A 59 10.55 -0.57 -2.45
C VAL A 59 11.03 -1.53 -3.54
N SER A 60 11.46 -2.73 -3.18
CA SER A 60 11.95 -3.73 -4.14
C SER A 60 10.88 -4.17 -5.14
N ILE A 61 9.61 -4.28 -4.73
CA ILE A 61 8.53 -4.56 -5.69
C ILE A 61 8.37 -3.39 -6.68
N GLY A 62 8.49 -2.15 -6.21
CA GLY A 62 8.41 -0.95 -7.04
C GLY A 62 9.52 -0.89 -8.08
N GLU A 63 10.77 -1.12 -7.66
CA GLU A 63 11.92 -1.19 -8.56
C GLU A 63 11.74 -2.26 -9.63
N LEU A 64 11.28 -3.47 -9.24
CA LEU A 64 10.99 -4.54 -10.19
C LEU A 64 9.84 -4.17 -11.14
N LEU A 65 8.82 -3.45 -10.67
CA LEU A 65 7.72 -2.99 -11.52
C LEU A 65 8.22 -1.98 -12.56
N ASP A 66 9.09 -1.05 -12.16
CA ASP A 66 9.71 -0.08 -13.05
C ASP A 66 10.57 -0.77 -14.13
N GLU A 67 11.37 -1.77 -13.75
CA GLU A 67 12.13 -2.60 -14.70
C GLU A 67 11.23 -3.35 -15.69
N LEU A 68 10.11 -3.92 -15.22
CA LEU A 68 9.15 -4.60 -16.10
C LEU A 68 8.42 -3.63 -17.04
N ALA A 69 8.33 -2.35 -16.68
CA ALA A 69 7.67 -1.31 -17.46
C ALA A 69 8.61 -0.61 -18.46
N GLU A 70 9.92 -0.86 -18.43
CA GLU A 70 10.93 -0.13 -19.23
C GLU A 70 10.62 -0.12 -20.75
N ASP A 71 10.15 -1.25 -21.29
CA ASP A 71 9.82 -1.43 -22.71
C ASP A 71 8.33 -1.18 -23.03
N ILE A 72 7.54 -0.69 -22.08
CA ILE A 72 6.10 -0.48 -22.25
C ILE A 72 5.82 0.97 -22.62
N ASP A 73 5.31 1.17 -23.83
CA ASP A 73 4.89 2.48 -24.29
C ASP A 73 3.77 3.05 -23.40
N GLU A 74 3.93 4.31 -22.98
CA GLU A 74 2.89 5.07 -22.30
C GLU A 74 1.61 5.14 -23.17
N GLY A 75 0.46 4.90 -22.55
CA GLY A 75 -0.83 4.85 -23.26
C GLY A 75 -1.07 3.58 -24.09
N SER A 76 -0.13 2.62 -24.07
CA SER A 76 -0.38 1.28 -24.61
C SER A 76 -1.55 0.60 -23.88
N LYS A 77 -2.11 -0.45 -24.49
CA LYS A 77 -3.19 -1.23 -23.87
C LYS A 77 -2.77 -1.87 -22.54
N GLU A 78 -1.49 -2.10 -22.34
CA GLU A 78 -0.96 -2.71 -21.13
C GLU A 78 -0.73 -1.66 -20.04
N TRP A 79 -0.17 -0.50 -20.40
CA TRP A 79 -0.09 0.67 -19.53
C TRP A 79 -1.44 1.05 -18.94
N VAL A 80 -2.44 1.25 -19.81
CA VAL A 80 -3.81 1.64 -19.39
C VAL A 80 -4.43 0.60 -18.46
N LYS A 81 -4.09 -0.69 -18.61
CA LYS A 81 -4.57 -1.73 -17.69
C LYS A 81 -3.90 -1.65 -16.32
N CYS A 82 -2.62 -1.28 -16.26
CA CYS A 82 -1.92 -1.06 -15.00
C CYS A 82 -2.54 0.13 -14.25
N GLU A 83 -2.81 1.23 -14.95
CA GLU A 83 -3.54 2.38 -14.39
C GLU A 83 -4.93 2.00 -13.86
N GLN A 84 -5.70 1.22 -14.63
CA GLN A 84 -7.02 0.75 -14.20
C GLN A 84 -6.94 -0.14 -12.96
N VAL A 85 -5.91 -0.98 -12.84
CA VAL A 85 -5.70 -1.82 -11.68
C VAL A 85 -5.28 -0.99 -10.47
N TRP A 86 -4.41 -0.01 -10.66
CA TRP A 86 -4.05 0.96 -9.63
C TRP A 86 -5.30 1.66 -9.07
N ASP A 87 -6.16 2.20 -9.94
CA ASP A 87 -7.40 2.85 -9.53
C ASP A 87 -8.35 1.91 -8.77
N GLN A 88 -8.44 0.65 -9.20
CA GLN A 88 -9.25 -0.37 -8.52
C GLN A 88 -8.71 -0.70 -7.13
N VAL A 89 -7.39 -0.79 -6.97
CA VAL A 89 -6.76 -1.00 -5.67
C VAL A 89 -7.03 0.19 -4.76
N LEU A 90 -6.82 1.43 -5.23
CA LEU A 90 -7.14 2.62 -4.44
C LEU A 90 -8.60 2.64 -4.00
N TRP A 91 -9.52 2.34 -4.91
CA TRP A 91 -10.93 2.25 -4.58
C TRP A 91 -11.21 1.16 -3.53
N ALA A 92 -10.60 -0.02 -3.67
CA ALA A 92 -10.79 -1.12 -2.73
C ALA A 92 -10.22 -0.78 -1.34
N GLU A 93 -9.02 -0.20 -1.28
CA GLU A 93 -8.35 0.21 -0.04
C GLU A 93 -9.13 1.33 0.66
N GLU A 94 -9.63 2.34 -0.06
CA GLU A 94 -10.48 3.39 0.52
C GLU A 94 -11.75 2.81 1.16
N ASN A 95 -12.37 1.83 0.50
CA ASN A 95 -13.61 1.21 0.99
C ASN A 95 -13.38 0.09 2.01
N PHE A 96 -12.16 -0.40 2.17
CA PHE A 96 -11.79 -1.41 3.15
C PHE A 96 -11.80 -0.84 4.57
N TRP A 97 -11.29 0.38 4.74
CA TRP A 97 -11.19 1.00 6.05
C TRP A 97 -12.55 1.51 6.56
N PRO A 98 -12.84 1.31 7.86
CA PRO A 98 -14.09 1.81 8.43
C PRO A 98 -14.09 3.34 8.42
N LYS A 99 -15.20 3.93 7.98
CA LYS A 99 -15.42 5.37 8.07
C LYS A 99 -15.49 5.77 9.54
N VAL A 100 -14.45 6.42 10.04
CA VAL A 100 -14.43 6.96 11.39
C VAL A 100 -15.26 8.24 11.38
N ALA A 101 -16.34 8.30 12.16
CA ALA A 101 -17.07 9.54 12.33
C ALA A 101 -16.13 10.55 13.01
N GLN A 102 -16.01 11.75 12.44
CA GLN A 102 -15.45 12.89 13.17
C GLN A 102 -16.48 13.28 14.23
N GLU A 103 -16.17 13.02 15.50
CA GLU A 103 -16.92 13.58 16.64
C GLU A 103 -16.53 15.04 16.89
#